data_AF-A0A1E5JVE9-F1
#
_entry.id   AF-A0A1E5JVE9-F1
#
_cell.length_a   1.000
_cell.length_b   1.000
_cell.length_c   1.000
_cell.angle_alpha   90.00
_cell.angle_beta   90.00
_cell.angle_gamma   90.00
#
_symmetry.space_group_name_H-M   'P 1'
#
loop_
_entity.id
_entity.type
_entity.pdbx_description
1 polymer ?
#
loop_
_entity_poly.entity_id
_entity_poly.type
_entity_poly.pdbx_seq_one_letter_code
_entity_poly.pdbx_strand_id
1 'polypeptide(L)' 'MRQHFFNQYPELKKMVENYTDEEIWRLNRGGHDSQKVYAAYAKAVEHKGSPTVILAKTIKGYGMGAAGEGQNITHQQKK' A
#
# COMPACT_ATOMS: atom_id res chain seq x y z
N MET A 1 5.71 0.58 12.43
CA MET A 1 4.39 0.08 12.00
C MET A 1 3.60 -0.52 13.17
N ARG A 2 4.06 -1.62 13.80
CA ARG A 2 3.34 -2.25 14.93
C ARG A 2 3.00 -1.27 16.05
N GLN A 3 3.98 -0.56 16.60
CA GLN A 3 3.78 0.33 17.75
C GLN A 3 2.87 1.53 17.44
N HIS A 4 3.12 2.22 16.33
CA HIS A 4 2.42 3.47 15.99
C HIS A 4 1.06 3.27 15.32
N PHE A 5 0.76 2.07 14.81
CA PHE A 5 -0.51 1.78 14.12
C PHE A 5 -1.29 0.66 14.83
N PHE A 6 -0.76 -0.57 14.85
CA PHE A 6 -1.50 -1.72 15.37
C PHE A 6 -1.66 -1.73 16.90
N ASN A 7 -0.70 -1.18 17.65
CA ASN A 7 -0.79 -1.12 19.12
C ASN A 7 -1.66 0.03 19.63
N GLN A 8 -2.23 0.87 18.75
CA GLN A 8 -3.09 1.98 19.18
C GLN A 8 -4.42 1.48 19.76
N TYR A 9 -4.86 0.29 19.36
CA TYR A 9 -6.11 -0.32 19.83
C TYR A 9 -5.94 -1.82 20.12
N PRO A 10 -6.52 -2.35 21.21
CA PRO A 10 -6.39 -3.76 21.59
C PRO A 10 -6.82 -4.74 20.49
N GLU A 11 -7.87 -4.42 19.75
CA GLU A 11 -8.39 -5.24 18.65
C GLU A 11 -7.41 -5.32 17.48
N LEU A 12 -6.75 -4.22 17.11
CA LEU A 12 -5.76 -4.20 16.04
C LEU A 12 -4.48 -4.91 16.46
N LYS A 13 -4.09 -4.77 17.73
CA LYS A 13 -2.95 -5.50 18.30
C LYS A 13 -3.17 -7.01 18.21
N LYS A 14 -4.38 -7.47 18.53
CA LYS A 14 -4.76 -8.89 18.45
C LYS A 14 -4.68 -9.43 17.02
N MET A 15 -5.05 -8.64 16.01
CA MET A 15 -5.01 -9.06 14.60
C MET A 15 -3.60 -9.43 14.12
N VAL A 16 -2.55 -8.86 14.71
CA VAL A 16 -1.15 -9.07 14.29
C VAL A 16 -0.30 -9.72 15.39
N GLU A 17 -0.93 -10.31 16.42
CA GLU A 17 -0.23 -10.87 17.58
C GLU A 17 0.73 -12.00 17.20
N ASN A 18 0.37 -12.78 16.18
CA ASN A 18 1.16 -13.91 15.67
C ASN A 18 2.09 -13.54 14.51
N TYR A 19 2.14 -12.28 14.12
CA TYR A 19 2.98 -11.81 13.02
C TYR A 19 4.31 -11.32 13.58
N THR A 20 5.41 -11.56 12.89
CA THR A 20 6.70 -10.90 13.09
C THR A 20 6.66 -9.46 12.57
N ASP A 21 7.61 -8.62 13.00
CA ASP A 21 7.70 -7.25 12.50
C ASP A 21 8.01 -7.18 10.99
N GLU A 22 8.74 -8.16 10.48
CA GLU A 22 9.01 -8.28 9.05
C GLU A 22 7.74 -8.63 8.26
N GLU A 23 6.90 -9.54 8.75
CA GLU A 23 5.62 -9.85 8.12
C GLU A 23 4.68 -8.65 8.13
N ILE A 24 4.65 -7.87 9.22
CA ILE A 24 3.91 -6.61 9.26
C ILE A 24 4.46 -5.61 8.25
N TRP A 25 5.78 -5.54 8.07
CA TRP A 25 6.41 -4.65 7.10
C TRP A 25 6.09 -5.05 5.65
N ARG A 26 5.95 -6.35 5.38
CA ARG A 26 5.59 -6.91 4.07
C ARG A 26 4.11 -6.72 3.70
N LEU A 27 3.27 -6.19 4.58
CA LEU A 27 1.87 -5.88 4.28
C LEU A 27 1.80 -4.85 3.13
N ASN A 28 1.45 -5.35 1.94
CA ASN A 28 1.52 -4.57 0.70
C ASN A 28 0.28 -3.67 0.49
N ARG A 29 0.43 -2.64 -0.35
CA ARG A 29 -0.68 -1.74 -0.71
C ARG A 29 -1.48 -2.30 -1.87
N GLY A 30 -2.79 -2.02 -1.89
CA GLY A 30 -3.70 -2.57 -2.91
C GLY A 30 -3.35 -2.20 -4.35
N GLY A 31 -2.69 -1.05 -4.60
CA GLY A 31 -2.24 -0.67 -5.93
C GLY A 31 -1.03 -1.46 -6.45
N HIS A 32 -0.36 -2.25 -5.59
CA HIS A 32 0.79 -3.10 -5.92
C HIS A 32 0.44 -4.59 -5.94
N ASP A 33 -0.85 -4.92 -5.74
CA ASP A 33 -1.38 -6.26 -5.76
C ASP A 33 -2.14 -6.46 -7.08
N SER A 34 -1.58 -7.30 -7.97
CA SER A 34 -2.12 -7.51 -9.31
C SER A 34 -3.54 -8.10 -9.29
N GLN A 35 -3.88 -8.92 -8.30
CA GLN A 35 -5.21 -9.49 -8.17
C GLN A 35 -6.23 -8.40 -7.82
N LYS A 36 -5.88 -7.49 -6.92
CA LYS A 36 -6.75 -6.36 -6.54
C LYS A 36 -6.93 -5.37 -7.68
N VAL A 37 -5.86 -5.07 -8.41
CA VAL A 37 -5.92 -4.20 -9.60
C VAL A 37 -6.82 -4.84 -10.66
N TYR A 38 -6.61 -6.11 -10.99
CA TYR A 38 -7.45 -6.83 -11.95
C TYR A 38 -8.93 -6.82 -11.54
N ALA A 39 -9.23 -7.16 -10.28
CA ALA A 39 -10.60 -7.18 -9.77
C ALA A 39 -11.28 -5.80 -9.85
N ALA A 40 -10.53 -4.72 -9.63
CA ALA A 40 -11.05 -3.35 -9.77
C ALA A 40 -11.38 -3.02 -11.23
N TYR A 41 -10.51 -3.37 -12.17
CA TYR A 41 -10.75 -3.16 -13.60
C TYR A 41 -11.90 -4.01 -14.13
N ALA A 42 -11.97 -5.29 -13.75
CA ALA A 42 -13.07 -6.18 -14.15
C ALA A 42 -14.43 -5.58 -13.77
N LYS A 43 -14.58 -5.15 -12.51
CA LYS A 43 -15.80 -4.47 -12.03
C LYS A 43 -16.08 -3.16 -12.79
N ALA A 44 -15.06 -2.37 -13.08
CA ALA A 44 -15.23 -1.12 -13.82
C ALA A 44 -15.71 -1.33 -15.27
N VAL A 45 -15.28 -2.41 -15.93
CA VAL A 45 -15.70 -2.77 -17.29
C VAL A 45 -17.15 -3.28 -17.31
N GLU A 46 -17.54 -4.04 -16.29
CA GLU A 46 -18.91 -4.55 -16.12
C GLU A 46 -19.90 -3.45 -15.75
N HIS A 47 -19.46 -2.41 -15.04
CA HIS A 47 -20.31 -1.30 -14.59
C HIS A 47 -20.94 -0.53 -15.75
N LYS A 48 -22.22 -0.18 -15.60
CA LYS A 48 -23.03 0.58 -16.57
C LYS A 48 -23.76 1.73 -15.88
N GLY A 49 -24.13 2.75 -16.64
CA GLY A 49 -24.95 3.88 -16.17
C GLY A 49 -24.16 5.08 -15.64
N SER A 50 -22.86 4.95 -15.38
CA SER A 50 -21.99 6.08 -15.05
C SER A 50 -20.50 5.75 -15.24
N PRO A 51 -19.60 6.76 -15.29
CA PRO A 51 -18.17 6.54 -15.26
C PRO A 51 -17.68 5.91 -13.94
N THR A 52 -16.62 5.10 -14.02
CA THR A 52 -15.93 4.53 -12.85
C THR A 52 -14.56 5.18 -12.66
N VAL A 53 -14.22 5.54 -11.42
CA VAL A 53 -12.88 6.00 -11.03
C VAL A 53 -12.27 4.97 -10.08
N ILE A 54 -11.06 4.49 -10.41
CA ILE A 54 -10.28 3.57 -9.57
C ILE A 54 -9.19 4.37 -8.84
N LEU A 55 -9.24 4.42 -7.51
CA LEU A 55 -8.23 5.06 -6.68
C LEU A 55 -7.21 4.03 -6.16
N ALA A 56 -6.18 3.75 -6.96
CA ALA A 56 -5.14 2.79 -6.63
C ALA A 56 -4.13 3.38 -5.62
N LYS A 57 -4.07 2.82 -4.41
CA LYS A 57 -3.11 3.22 -3.38
C LYS A 57 -1.75 2.55 -3.61
N THR A 58 -0.75 3.32 -4.05
CA THR A 58 0.62 2.84 -4.33
C THR A 58 1.64 3.39 -3.33
N ILE A 59 2.88 2.93 -3.42
CA ILE A 59 4.08 3.52 -2.79
C ILE A 59 4.88 4.22 -3.89
N LYS A 60 5.20 5.51 -3.70
CA LYS A 60 6.09 6.25 -4.61
C LYS A 60 7.51 5.66 -4.52
N GLY A 61 8.11 5.33 -5.67
CA GLY A 61 9.44 4.72 -5.71
C GLY A 61 9.48 3.26 -5.25
N TYR A 62 8.37 2.52 -5.40
CA TYR A 62 8.30 1.11 -5.01
C TYR A 62 9.41 0.28 -5.66
N GLY A 63 10.16 -0.48 -4.85
CA GLY A 63 11.27 -1.31 -5.32
C GLY A 63 12.60 -0.58 -5.46
N MET A 64 12.67 0.71 -5.12
CA MET A 64 13.92 1.49 -5.11
C MET A 64 14.70 1.37 -3.78
N GLY A 65 14.17 0.63 -2.80
CA GLY A 65 14.83 0.44 -1.50
C GLY A 65 15.10 1.75 -0.77
N ALA A 66 16.17 1.80 0.04
CA ALA A 66 16.57 2.96 0.82
C ALA A 66 16.88 4.22 -0.03
N ALA A 67 17.06 4.06 -1.34
CA ALA A 67 17.46 5.12 -2.26
C ALA A 67 16.28 5.98 -2.77
N GLY A 68 15.03 5.71 -2.39
CA GLY A 68 13.91 6.56 -2.86
C GLY A 68 12.50 6.08 -2.55
N GLU A 69 12.33 4.88 -1.99
CA GLU A 69 10.99 4.36 -1.69
C GLU A 69 10.35 5.16 -0.54
N GLY A 70 9.22 5.80 -0.83
CA GLY A 70 8.52 6.66 0.13
C GLY A 70 9.18 8.00 0.42
N GLN A 71 10.27 8.37 -0.28
CA GLN A 71 10.95 9.66 -0.11
C GLN A 71 10.60 10.64 -1.25
N ASN A 72 10.48 11.93 -0.92
CA ASN A 72 10.43 13.02 -1.89
C ASN A 72 11.83 13.55 -2.18
N ILE A 73 12.73 12.70 -2.69
CA ILE A 73 14.05 13.14 -3.16
C ILE A 73 13.87 13.98 -4.43
N THR A 74 14.14 15.28 -4.33
CA THR A 74 14.16 16.21 -5.45
C THR A 74 15.51 16.16 -6.16
N HIS A 75 15.52 16.44 -7.46
CA HIS A 75 16.71 16.46 -8.31
C HIS A 75 17.78 17.52 -7.90
N GLN A 76 17.51 18.33 -6.86
CA GLN A 76 18.41 19.38 -6.35
C GLN A 76 19.54 18.87 -5.43
N GLN A 77 19.54 17.59 -5.05
CA GLN A 77 20.66 17.02 -4.28
C GLN A 77 21.85 16.56 -5.15
N LYS A 78 21.78 16.70 -6.47
CA LYS A 78 22.99 16.70 -7.30
C LYS A 78 23.63 18.09 -7.23
N LYS A 79 24.55 18.28 -6.28
CA LYS A 79 25.68 19.21 -6.43
C LYS A 79 26.92 18.40 -6.75
#